data_AF-A0A4U0FA64-F1
#
_entry.id   AF-A0A4U0FA64-F1
#
_cell.length_a   1.000
_cell.length_b   1.000
_cell.length_c   1.000
_cell.angle_alpha   90.00
_cell.angle_beta   90.00
_cell.angle_gamma   90.00
#
_symmetry.space_group_name_H-M   'P 1'
#
loop_
_entity.id
_entity.type
_entity.pdbx_description
1 polymer ?
#
loop_
_entity_poly.entity_id
_entity_poly.type
_entity_poly.pdbx_seq_one_letter_code
_entity_poly.pdbx_strand_id
1 'polypeptide(L)'
;MSLQNGEETVEKKRRGNGGWAAGAGILVLLTKFKTALLFLLKAGKPLWTMILSVGAYALLFPWTFAVGFVLLIFIHEMGHVLAARRRGLPVTAPMFIPFLGAFISMKRNPKDAETEAYIAIGGPVLGSAGAFLCYAIGDWTGQPIWYALANAGFMINLLNLMPIHPLDGGRIVTAVSRWLWLIGGIAGPFIIWRFGGIIFIYIWLLFIWQMYKMFFRNRRKAEPYIVEGEYHAAVDPGLPSWYLAGESHRRELPFTAYCRLDGEHVVEFWWEPLSFKGELGLPQACLIDRVVLTKVSDPGETNEVKFRVRMEGSVYNPEKYYDVPLRVRIRMGLAYGGLIAALFYMIWKISETGMLQQPV
;
A
#
# COMPACT_ATOMS: atom_id res chain seq x y z
N MET A 1 -16.38 -84.80 55.48
CA MET A 1 -15.72 -84.36 54.23
C MET A 1 -16.63 -83.33 53.58
N SER A 2 -16.36 -82.05 53.82
CA SER A 2 -16.97 -80.87 53.19
C SER A 2 -16.27 -79.66 53.79
N LEU A 3 -15.31 -79.09 53.07
CA LEU A 3 -14.72 -77.79 53.38
C LEU A 3 -14.76 -76.96 52.10
N GLN A 4 -15.47 -75.84 52.18
CA GLN A 4 -15.55 -74.80 51.15
C GLN A 4 -14.19 -74.11 51.02
N ASN A 5 -13.64 -74.10 49.81
CA ASN A 5 -12.54 -73.20 49.43
C ASN A 5 -13.15 -71.90 48.89
N GLY A 6 -12.88 -70.79 49.56
CA GLY A 6 -13.10 -69.45 49.02
C GLY A 6 -11.88 -69.03 48.19
N GLU A 7 -12.10 -68.73 46.91
CA GLU A 7 -11.11 -68.07 46.05
C GLU A 7 -11.39 -66.56 46.05
N GLU A 8 -10.47 -65.79 46.66
CA GLU A 8 -10.43 -64.33 46.52
C GLU A 8 -9.92 -63.94 45.12
N THR A 9 -10.70 -63.16 44.39
CA THR A 9 -10.31 -62.57 43.11
C THR A 9 -9.57 -61.27 43.35
N VAL A 10 -8.26 -61.25 43.06
CA VAL A 10 -7.44 -60.03 43.12
C VAL A 10 -7.64 -59.22 41.84
N GLU A 11 -8.41 -58.14 41.94
CA GLU A 11 -8.66 -57.19 40.86
C GLU A 11 -7.42 -56.30 40.59
N LYS A 12 -6.69 -56.59 39.50
CA LYS A 12 -5.47 -55.85 39.13
C LYS A 12 -5.82 -54.53 38.43
N LYS A 13 -5.94 -53.46 39.20
CA LYS A 13 -6.23 -52.09 38.73
C LYS A 13 -5.15 -51.59 37.74
N ARG A 14 -5.46 -51.59 36.44
CA ARG A 14 -4.64 -50.96 35.39
C ARG A 14 -4.60 -49.44 35.62
N ARG A 15 -3.49 -48.93 36.17
CA ARG A 15 -3.18 -47.50 36.25
C ARG A 15 -2.88 -46.98 34.84
N GLY A 16 -3.82 -46.25 34.26
CA GLY A 16 -3.70 -45.68 32.93
C GLY A 16 -2.65 -44.56 32.86
N ASN A 17 -1.61 -44.76 32.05
CA ASN A 17 -0.59 -43.76 31.71
C ASN A 17 -1.10 -42.63 30.77
N GLY A 18 -2.41 -42.53 30.54
CA GLY A 18 -3.00 -41.55 29.60
C GLY A 18 -2.93 -40.08 30.07
N GLY A 19 -2.85 -39.84 31.38
CA GLY A 19 -2.82 -38.47 31.92
C GLY A 19 -1.51 -37.70 31.62
N TRP A 20 -0.39 -38.40 31.54
CA TRP A 20 0.92 -37.78 31.27
C TRP A 20 1.10 -37.42 29.80
N ALA A 21 0.57 -38.22 28.88
CA ALA A 21 0.57 -37.91 27.45
C ALA A 21 -0.37 -36.74 27.12
N ALA A 22 -1.55 -36.68 27.75
CA ALA A 22 -2.47 -35.54 27.64
C ALA A 22 -1.87 -34.26 28.24
N GLY A 23 -1.23 -34.35 29.42
CA GLY A 23 -0.54 -33.24 30.06
C GLY A 23 0.64 -32.70 29.24
N ALA A 24 1.45 -33.59 28.64
CA ALA A 24 2.54 -33.21 27.74
C ALA A 24 2.02 -32.55 26.45
N GLY A 25 0.93 -33.05 25.87
CA GLY A 25 0.28 -32.44 24.71
C GLY A 25 -0.23 -31.02 25.00
N ILE A 26 -0.84 -30.81 26.16
CA ILE A 26 -1.31 -29.49 26.60
C ILE A 26 -0.13 -28.53 26.85
N LEU A 27 0.96 -29.00 27.45
CA LEU A 27 2.17 -28.19 27.66
C LEU A 27 2.85 -27.79 26.35
N VAL A 28 2.91 -28.69 25.35
CA VAL A 28 3.43 -28.36 24.02
C VAL A 28 2.51 -27.37 23.29
N LEU A 29 1.19 -27.52 23.41
CA LEU A 29 0.23 -26.55 22.88
C LEU A 29 0.36 -25.18 23.54
N LEU A 30 0.50 -25.13 24.87
CA LEU A 30 0.65 -23.88 25.63
C LEU A 30 1.99 -23.19 25.35
N THR A 31 3.08 -23.94 25.17
CA THR A 31 4.39 -23.38 24.82
C THR A 31 4.42 -22.88 23.38
N LYS A 32 3.80 -23.60 22.43
CA LYS A 32 3.59 -23.12 21.05
C LYS A 32 2.64 -21.93 20.98
N PHE A 33 1.60 -21.91 21.80
CA PHE A 33 0.67 -20.77 21.90
C PHE A 33 1.36 -19.54 22.49
N LYS A 34 2.14 -19.70 23.56
CA LYS A 34 2.88 -18.60 24.18
C LYS A 34 3.95 -18.03 23.25
N THR A 35 4.64 -18.89 22.48
CA THR A 35 5.63 -18.45 21.48
C THR A 35 4.96 -17.79 20.27
N ALA A 36 3.83 -18.31 19.79
CA ALA A 36 3.02 -17.67 18.76
C ALA A 36 2.47 -16.31 19.23
N LEU A 37 2.00 -16.22 20.48
CA LEU A 37 1.50 -14.99 21.08
C LEU A 37 2.62 -13.96 21.29
N LEU A 38 3.81 -14.39 21.74
CA LEU A 38 4.98 -13.53 21.84
C LEU A 38 5.48 -13.06 20.48
N PHE A 39 5.42 -13.92 19.46
CA PHE A 39 5.72 -13.56 18.08
C PHE A 39 4.71 -12.55 17.54
N LEU A 40 3.41 -12.74 17.81
CA LEU A 40 2.33 -11.81 17.46
C LEU A 40 2.48 -10.45 18.15
N LEU A 41 2.76 -10.44 19.45
CA LEU A 41 2.98 -9.22 20.22
C LEU A 41 4.25 -8.47 19.79
N LYS A 42 5.27 -9.19 19.31
CA LYS A 42 6.49 -8.59 18.70
C LYS A 42 6.35 -8.31 17.21
N ALA A 43 5.30 -8.81 16.56
CA ALA A 43 5.12 -8.61 15.14
C ALA A 43 4.73 -7.16 14.88
N GLY A 44 5.37 -6.56 13.87
CA GLY A 44 5.11 -5.18 13.49
C GLY A 44 3.64 -4.93 13.12
N LYS A 45 3.27 -3.65 13.06
CA LYS A 45 1.93 -3.16 12.67
C LYS A 45 1.28 -3.90 11.47
N PRO A 46 2.01 -4.29 10.40
CA PRO A 46 1.45 -5.03 9.27
C PRO A 46 0.76 -6.35 9.66
N LEU A 47 1.37 -7.16 10.53
CA LEU A 47 0.81 -8.48 10.87
C LEU A 47 -0.50 -8.35 11.64
N TRP A 48 -0.57 -7.39 12.56
CA TRP A 48 -1.80 -7.08 13.30
C TRP A 48 -2.94 -6.66 12.37
N THR A 49 -2.66 -5.82 11.36
CA THR A 49 -3.68 -5.44 10.38
C THR A 49 -4.15 -6.60 9.51
N MET A 50 -3.24 -7.51 9.18
CA MET A 50 -3.58 -8.72 8.42
C MET A 50 -4.51 -9.64 9.23
N ILE A 51 -4.20 -9.87 10.51
CA ILE A 51 -5.03 -10.71 11.39
C ILE A 51 -6.40 -10.08 11.63
N LEU A 52 -6.44 -8.77 11.85
CA LEU A 52 -7.70 -8.04 11.96
C LEU A 52 -8.55 -8.22 10.69
N SER A 53 -7.93 -8.17 9.51
CA SER A 53 -8.62 -8.37 8.23
C SER A 53 -9.12 -9.81 8.07
N VAL A 54 -8.31 -10.82 8.44
CA VAL A 54 -8.75 -12.23 8.48
C VAL A 54 -9.96 -12.39 9.39
N GLY A 55 -9.91 -11.82 10.61
CA GLY A 55 -11.01 -11.86 11.55
C GLY A 55 -12.28 -11.22 11.00
N ALA A 56 -12.16 -10.05 10.35
CA ALA A 56 -13.29 -9.37 9.74
C ALA A 56 -13.94 -10.17 8.59
N TYR A 57 -13.13 -10.77 7.70
CA TYR A 57 -13.65 -11.63 6.64
C TYR A 57 -14.23 -12.94 7.18
N ALA A 58 -13.68 -13.48 8.27
CA ALA A 58 -14.20 -14.68 8.93
C ALA A 58 -15.58 -14.49 9.59
N LEU A 59 -16.05 -13.25 9.77
CA LEU A 59 -17.43 -12.97 10.20
C LEU A 59 -18.45 -13.19 9.07
N LEU A 60 -18.01 -13.13 7.80
CA LEU A 60 -18.89 -13.24 6.63
C LEU A 60 -18.70 -14.55 5.86
N PHE A 61 -17.50 -15.14 5.94
CA PHE A 61 -17.10 -16.32 5.17
C PHE A 61 -16.46 -17.37 6.09
N PRO A 62 -16.37 -18.65 5.66
CA PRO A 62 -15.60 -19.66 6.38
C PRO A 62 -14.17 -19.18 6.66
N TRP A 63 -13.66 -19.46 7.87
CA TRP A 63 -12.35 -18.97 8.29
C TRP A 63 -11.20 -19.42 7.36
N THR A 64 -11.32 -20.61 6.77
CA THR A 64 -10.37 -21.14 5.77
C THR A 64 -10.34 -20.29 4.50
N PHE A 65 -11.51 -19.87 4.01
CA PHE A 65 -11.63 -18.95 2.89
C PHE A 65 -11.08 -17.57 3.26
N ALA A 66 -11.42 -17.03 4.44
CA ALA A 66 -10.94 -15.74 4.91
C ALA A 66 -9.40 -15.67 4.96
N VAL A 67 -8.75 -16.71 5.49
CA VAL A 67 -7.28 -16.82 5.51
C VAL A 67 -6.71 -16.86 4.09
N GLY A 68 -7.23 -17.74 3.23
CA GLY A 68 -6.76 -17.86 1.85
C GLY A 68 -6.94 -16.56 1.05
N PHE A 69 -8.06 -15.88 1.25
CA PHE A 69 -8.40 -14.63 0.58
C PHE A 69 -7.46 -13.49 0.98
N VAL A 70 -7.19 -13.33 2.28
CA VAL A 70 -6.22 -12.32 2.76
C VAL A 70 -4.81 -12.64 2.27
N LEU A 71 -4.43 -13.92 2.18
CA LEU A 71 -3.15 -14.33 1.58
C LEU A 71 -3.07 -13.96 0.09
N LEU A 72 -4.15 -14.10 -0.67
CA LEU A 72 -4.19 -13.67 -2.07
C LEU A 72 -4.03 -12.14 -2.21
N ILE A 73 -4.68 -11.35 -1.34
CA ILE A 73 -4.47 -9.90 -1.27
C ILE A 73 -3.00 -9.59 -0.92
N PHE A 74 -2.41 -10.32 0.03
CA PHE A 74 -1.00 -10.16 0.38
C PHE A 74 -0.07 -10.43 -0.80
N ILE A 75 -0.31 -11.52 -1.55
CA ILE A 75 0.46 -11.88 -2.75
C ILE A 75 0.33 -10.77 -3.81
N HIS A 76 -0.87 -10.22 -3.99
CA HIS A 76 -1.09 -9.07 -4.87
C HIS A 76 -0.25 -7.85 -4.45
N GLU A 77 -0.31 -7.43 -3.20
CA GLU A 77 0.49 -6.30 -2.71
C GLU A 77 2.00 -6.54 -2.80
N MET A 78 2.45 -7.78 -2.56
CA MET A 78 3.85 -8.17 -2.76
C MET A 78 4.29 -7.99 -4.22
N GLY A 79 3.38 -8.09 -5.18
CA GLY A 79 3.63 -7.81 -6.58
C GLY A 79 4.04 -6.34 -6.79
N HIS A 80 3.31 -5.41 -6.18
CA HIS A 80 3.67 -3.98 -6.18
C HIS A 80 5.00 -3.73 -5.48
N VAL A 81 5.21 -4.34 -4.31
CA VAL A 81 6.46 -4.18 -3.53
C VAL A 81 7.66 -4.66 -4.34
N LEU A 82 7.57 -5.82 -4.97
CA LEU A 82 8.64 -6.38 -5.79
C LEU A 82 8.91 -5.52 -7.03
N ALA A 83 7.87 -5.06 -7.72
CA ALA A 83 8.00 -4.19 -8.88
C ALA A 83 8.63 -2.83 -8.51
N ALA A 84 8.22 -2.24 -7.39
CA ALA A 84 8.78 -0.98 -6.89
C ALA A 84 10.26 -1.13 -6.48
N ARG A 85 10.61 -2.22 -5.79
CA ARG A 85 12.00 -2.52 -5.42
C ARG A 85 12.90 -2.72 -6.65
N ARG A 86 12.40 -3.38 -7.70
CA ARG A 86 13.13 -3.51 -8.98
C ARG A 86 13.39 -2.17 -9.67
N ARG A 87 12.53 -1.17 -9.44
CA ARG A 87 12.70 0.20 -9.93
C ARG A 87 13.46 1.09 -8.91
N GLY A 88 14.05 0.50 -7.87
CA GLY A 88 14.86 1.21 -6.87
C GLY A 88 14.05 2.14 -5.98
N LEU A 89 12.74 1.91 -5.82
CA LEU A 89 11.89 2.75 -4.99
C LEU A 89 11.77 2.17 -3.56
N PRO A 90 12.02 2.97 -2.52
CA PRO A 90 11.85 2.54 -1.13
C PRO A 90 10.35 2.44 -0.77
N VAL A 91 9.91 1.22 -0.45
CA VAL A 91 8.52 0.89 -0.12
C VAL A 91 8.39 0.24 1.25
N THR A 92 7.30 0.52 1.94
CA THR A 92 6.97 -0.10 3.23
C THR A 92 6.34 -1.47 3.06
N ALA A 93 6.20 -2.20 4.17
CA ALA A 93 5.34 -3.39 4.20
C ALA A 93 3.86 -2.99 3.94
N PRO A 94 3.05 -3.89 3.36
CA PRO A 94 1.62 -3.63 3.13
C PRO A 94 0.86 -3.52 4.45
N MET A 95 -0.07 -2.58 4.49
CA MET A 95 -1.01 -2.38 5.59
C MET A 95 -2.40 -2.78 5.12
N PHE A 96 -3.07 -3.63 5.88
CA PHE A 96 -4.39 -4.14 5.52
C PHE A 96 -5.49 -3.30 6.17
N ILE A 97 -6.55 -3.02 5.40
CA ILE A 97 -7.77 -2.40 5.87
C ILE A 97 -8.90 -3.40 5.65
N PRO A 98 -9.58 -3.87 6.71
CA PRO A 98 -10.70 -4.78 6.59
C PRO A 98 -11.73 -4.29 5.56
N PHE A 99 -12.19 -5.20 4.71
CA PHE A 99 -13.16 -4.99 3.62
C PHE A 99 -12.73 -4.06 2.47
N LEU A 100 -11.70 -3.22 2.65
CA LEU A 100 -11.22 -2.31 1.61
C LEU A 100 -10.04 -2.89 0.82
N GLY A 101 -9.19 -3.70 1.45
CA GLY A 101 -8.02 -4.31 0.82
C GLY A 101 -6.73 -4.02 1.57
N ALA A 102 -5.64 -3.78 0.86
CA ALA A 102 -4.37 -3.41 1.44
C ALA A 102 -3.73 -2.25 0.66
N PHE A 103 -2.78 -1.58 1.28
CA PHE A 103 -2.03 -0.53 0.62
C PHE A 103 -0.57 -0.53 1.06
N ILE A 104 0.30 -0.11 0.14
CA ILE A 104 1.71 0.15 0.43
C ILE A 104 1.96 1.66 0.45
N SER A 105 2.85 2.10 1.33
CA SER A 105 3.35 3.47 1.33
C SER A 105 4.71 3.52 0.65
N MET A 106 4.88 4.49 -0.24
CA MET A 106 6.15 4.77 -0.91
C MET A 106 6.77 6.00 -0.28
N LYS A 107 8.06 5.95 0.08
CA LYS A 107 8.77 7.15 0.55
C LYS A 107 9.10 8.12 -0.58
N ARG A 108 9.15 7.61 -1.81
CA ARG A 108 9.41 8.40 -3.02
C ARG A 108 8.39 8.07 -4.10
N ASN A 109 7.79 9.09 -4.68
CA ASN A 109 6.86 8.92 -5.80
C ASN A 109 7.60 8.48 -7.09
N PRO A 110 6.91 7.74 -7.99
CA PRO A 110 7.41 7.47 -9.34
C PRO A 110 7.73 8.78 -10.08
N LYS A 111 8.78 8.77 -10.89
CA LYS A 111 9.24 9.96 -11.65
C LYS A 111 8.64 10.04 -13.06
N ASP A 112 8.04 8.95 -13.53
CA ASP A 112 7.56 8.77 -14.89
C ASP A 112 6.39 7.77 -14.92
N ALA A 113 5.49 7.93 -15.90
CA ALA A 113 4.31 7.08 -16.05
C ALA A 113 4.66 5.61 -16.36
N GLU A 114 5.79 5.33 -17.02
CA GLU A 114 6.23 3.95 -17.27
C GLU A 114 6.51 3.23 -15.94
N THR A 115 7.28 3.85 -15.04
CA THR A 115 7.57 3.30 -13.72
C THR A 115 6.28 3.10 -12.92
N GLU A 116 5.36 4.06 -12.95
CA GLU A 116 4.06 3.95 -12.27
C GLU A 116 3.24 2.76 -12.80
N ALA A 117 3.14 2.61 -14.12
CA ALA A 117 2.45 1.50 -14.77
C ALA A 117 3.14 0.15 -14.52
N TYR A 118 4.48 0.12 -14.48
CA TYR A 118 5.25 -1.08 -14.15
C TYR A 118 5.00 -1.56 -12.71
N ILE A 119 4.87 -0.65 -11.76
CA ILE A 119 4.52 -0.99 -10.38
C ILE A 119 3.07 -1.46 -10.31
N ALA A 120 2.16 -0.73 -10.97
CA ALA A 120 0.74 -1.03 -10.98
C ALA A 120 0.43 -2.39 -11.60
N ILE A 121 1.09 -2.80 -12.69
CA ILE A 121 0.87 -4.14 -13.27
C ILE A 121 1.48 -5.27 -12.42
N GLY A 122 2.47 -4.96 -11.58
CA GLY A 122 3.14 -5.94 -10.72
C GLY A 122 2.19 -6.67 -9.78
N GLY A 123 1.21 -5.95 -9.20
CA GLY A 123 0.21 -6.53 -8.30
C GLY A 123 -0.70 -7.53 -8.98
N PRO A 124 -1.46 -7.13 -10.03
CA PRO A 124 -2.30 -8.03 -10.80
C PRO A 124 -1.54 -9.23 -11.37
N VAL A 125 -0.30 -9.09 -11.83
CA VAL A 125 0.49 -10.23 -12.34
C VAL A 125 0.78 -11.24 -11.24
N LEU A 126 1.31 -10.80 -10.09
CA LEU A 126 1.67 -11.72 -9.01
C LEU A 126 0.42 -12.28 -8.32
N GLY A 127 -0.61 -11.45 -8.12
CA GLY A 127 -1.91 -11.86 -7.61
C GLY A 127 -2.59 -12.88 -8.52
N SER A 128 -2.49 -12.73 -9.84
CA SER A 128 -3.06 -13.70 -10.79
C SER A 128 -2.30 -15.03 -10.75
N ALA A 129 -0.98 -14.99 -10.58
CA ALA A 129 -0.18 -16.21 -10.38
C ALA A 129 -0.57 -16.94 -9.08
N GLY A 130 -0.81 -16.21 -7.99
CA GLY A 130 -1.32 -16.77 -6.73
C GLY A 130 -2.71 -17.41 -6.89
N ALA A 131 -3.62 -16.72 -7.58
CA ALA A 131 -4.96 -17.25 -7.87
C ALA A 131 -4.91 -18.49 -8.79
N PHE A 132 -4.00 -18.50 -9.77
CA PHE A 132 -3.76 -19.66 -10.63
C PHE A 132 -3.21 -20.85 -9.85
N LEU A 133 -2.36 -20.63 -8.85
CA LEU A 133 -1.91 -21.71 -7.96
C LEU A 133 -3.08 -22.30 -7.18
N CYS A 134 -3.99 -21.47 -6.66
CA CYS A 134 -5.22 -21.97 -6.04
C CYS A 134 -6.05 -22.80 -7.05
N TYR A 135 -6.20 -22.34 -8.29
CA TYR A 135 -6.90 -23.09 -9.32
C TYR A 135 -6.25 -24.46 -9.57
N ALA A 136 -4.93 -24.52 -9.73
CA ALA A 136 -4.20 -25.77 -9.95
C ALA A 136 -4.32 -26.75 -8.76
N ILE A 137 -4.31 -26.24 -7.53
CA ILE A 137 -4.54 -27.06 -6.34
C ILE A 137 -5.99 -27.58 -6.31
N GLY A 138 -6.96 -26.75 -6.70
CA GLY A 138 -8.36 -27.16 -6.85
C GLY A 138 -8.54 -28.24 -7.91
N ASP A 139 -7.88 -28.10 -9.05
CA ASP A 139 -7.87 -29.08 -10.15
C ASP A 139 -7.29 -30.43 -9.70
N TRP A 140 -6.22 -30.40 -8.91
CA TRP A 140 -5.59 -31.62 -8.40
C TRP A 140 -6.35 -32.28 -7.25
N THR A 141 -6.90 -31.50 -6.31
CA THR A 141 -7.51 -32.02 -5.09
C THR A 141 -9.03 -32.22 -5.19
N GLY A 142 -9.68 -31.56 -6.15
CA GLY A 142 -11.13 -31.54 -6.29
C GLY A 142 -11.87 -30.77 -5.20
N GLN A 143 -11.18 -30.06 -4.30
CA GLN A 143 -11.87 -29.36 -3.20
C GLN A 143 -12.45 -28.00 -3.67
N PRO A 144 -13.75 -27.72 -3.40
CA PRO A 144 -14.42 -26.50 -3.85
C PRO A 144 -13.78 -25.19 -3.35
N ILE A 145 -13.20 -25.21 -2.15
CA ILE A 145 -12.59 -24.01 -1.53
C ILE A 145 -11.47 -23.40 -2.39
N TRP A 146 -10.66 -24.22 -3.05
CA TRP A 146 -9.57 -23.75 -3.89
C TRP A 146 -10.07 -23.06 -5.15
N TYR A 147 -11.16 -23.55 -5.73
CA TYR A 147 -11.85 -22.89 -6.84
C TYR A 147 -12.50 -21.58 -6.42
N ALA A 148 -13.11 -21.54 -5.23
CA ALA A 148 -13.67 -20.32 -4.67
C ALA A 148 -12.58 -19.26 -4.46
N LEU A 149 -11.42 -19.64 -3.89
CA LEU A 149 -10.27 -18.76 -3.71
C LEU A 149 -9.67 -18.31 -5.04
N ALA A 150 -9.52 -19.21 -6.00
CA ALA A 150 -9.03 -18.88 -7.34
C ALA A 150 -9.94 -17.88 -8.04
N ASN A 151 -11.26 -18.13 -8.04
CA ASN A 151 -12.25 -17.25 -8.63
C ASN A 151 -12.25 -15.87 -7.95
N ALA A 152 -12.23 -15.83 -6.62
CA ALA A 152 -12.15 -14.58 -5.86
C ALA A 152 -10.85 -13.81 -6.16
N GLY A 153 -9.71 -14.50 -6.23
CA GLY A 153 -8.43 -13.93 -6.59
C GLY A 153 -8.41 -13.36 -8.00
N PHE A 154 -8.88 -14.11 -9.00
CA PHE A 154 -8.99 -13.61 -10.37
C PHE A 154 -9.93 -12.40 -10.47
N MET A 155 -11.04 -12.42 -9.75
CA MET A 155 -11.98 -11.30 -9.71
C MET A 155 -11.33 -10.04 -9.12
N ILE A 156 -10.62 -10.14 -7.99
CA ILE A 156 -9.90 -8.98 -7.42
C ILE A 156 -8.88 -8.43 -8.41
N ASN A 157 -8.07 -9.29 -9.02
CA ASN A 157 -7.06 -8.84 -9.98
C ASN A 157 -7.71 -8.17 -11.20
N LEU A 158 -8.83 -8.70 -11.69
CA LEU A 158 -9.58 -8.11 -12.79
C LEU A 158 -10.19 -6.76 -12.41
N LEU A 159 -10.76 -6.65 -11.20
CA LEU A 159 -11.26 -5.38 -10.67
C LEU A 159 -10.14 -4.36 -10.57
N ASN A 160 -8.97 -4.74 -10.02
CA ASN A 160 -7.81 -3.85 -9.92
C ASN A 160 -7.27 -3.43 -11.29
N LEU A 161 -7.46 -4.24 -12.34
CA LEU A 161 -7.12 -3.87 -13.71
C LEU A 161 -8.14 -2.92 -14.36
N MET A 162 -9.29 -2.63 -13.75
CA MET A 162 -10.22 -1.66 -14.35
C MET A 162 -9.55 -0.28 -14.52
N PRO A 163 -9.84 0.45 -15.61
CA PRO A 163 -9.19 1.73 -15.94
C PRO A 163 -9.72 2.89 -15.08
N ILE A 164 -9.81 2.70 -13.76
CA ILE A 164 -10.43 3.57 -12.77
C ILE A 164 -9.43 3.83 -11.65
N HIS A 165 -9.11 5.09 -11.33
CA HIS A 165 -8.33 5.40 -10.13
C HIS A 165 -9.26 5.36 -8.90
N PRO A 166 -8.87 4.80 -7.74
CA PRO A 166 -7.51 4.46 -7.27
C PRO A 166 -6.96 3.08 -7.64
N LEU A 167 -7.65 2.31 -8.48
CA LEU A 167 -7.22 0.96 -8.87
C LEU A 167 -5.98 1.00 -9.78
N ASP A 168 -5.29 -0.14 -9.86
CA ASP A 168 -4.03 -0.27 -10.61
C ASP A 168 -4.17 0.03 -12.09
N GLY A 169 -5.27 -0.40 -12.71
CA GLY A 169 -5.58 -0.15 -14.11
C GLY A 169 -5.67 1.35 -14.42
N GLY A 170 -6.16 2.16 -13.47
CA GLY A 170 -6.13 3.62 -13.58
C GLY A 170 -4.70 4.17 -13.78
N ARG A 171 -3.71 3.59 -13.12
CA ARG A 171 -2.28 3.96 -13.20
C ARG A 171 -1.57 3.33 -14.40
N ILE A 172 -1.98 2.14 -14.85
CA ILE A 172 -1.42 1.52 -16.06
C ILE A 172 -1.84 2.30 -17.30
N VAL A 173 -3.09 2.73 -17.32
CA VAL A 173 -3.70 3.35 -18.50
C VAL A 173 -3.14 4.74 -18.79
N THR A 174 -2.63 5.46 -17.79
CA THR A 174 -1.94 6.74 -18.02
C THR A 174 -0.67 6.58 -18.86
N ALA A 175 0.01 5.43 -18.78
CA ALA A 175 1.17 5.10 -19.62
C ALA A 175 0.79 4.50 -20.97
N VAL A 176 -0.31 3.73 -21.04
CA VAL A 176 -0.76 3.05 -22.26
C VAL A 176 -1.55 3.99 -23.18
N SER A 177 -2.72 4.47 -22.75
CA SER A 177 -3.55 5.37 -23.55
C SER A 177 -4.69 5.95 -22.72
N ARG A 178 -4.75 7.28 -22.61
CA ARG A 178 -5.81 7.99 -21.89
C ARG A 178 -7.21 7.71 -22.46
N TRP A 179 -7.30 7.22 -23.70
CA TRP A 179 -8.56 6.84 -24.37
C TRP A 179 -9.23 5.61 -23.73
N LEU A 180 -8.47 4.73 -23.07
CA LEU A 180 -9.04 3.58 -22.36
C LEU A 180 -9.94 4.02 -21.18
N TRP A 181 -9.81 5.25 -20.67
CA TRP A 181 -10.74 5.79 -19.66
C TRP A 181 -12.14 6.01 -20.25
N LEU A 182 -12.25 6.35 -21.53
CA LEU A 182 -13.56 6.46 -22.19
C LEU A 182 -14.22 5.09 -22.30
N ILE A 183 -13.44 4.04 -22.55
CA ILE A 183 -13.95 2.66 -22.54
C ILE A 183 -14.50 2.33 -21.15
N GLY A 184 -13.77 2.66 -20.07
CA GLY A 184 -14.28 2.51 -18.69
C GLY A 184 -15.55 3.32 -18.44
N GLY A 185 -15.63 4.54 -18.99
CA GLY A 185 -16.80 5.41 -18.88
C GLY A 185 -18.04 4.80 -19.53
N ILE A 186 -17.87 4.18 -20.71
CA ILE A 186 -18.94 3.52 -21.47
C ILE A 186 -19.29 2.14 -20.89
N ALA A 187 -18.32 1.41 -20.34
CA ALA A 187 -18.52 0.10 -19.76
C ALA A 187 -19.22 0.15 -18.39
N GLY A 188 -19.03 1.23 -17.64
CA GLY A 188 -19.61 1.38 -16.30
C GLY A 188 -21.13 1.24 -16.21
N PRO A 189 -21.95 1.88 -17.07
CA PRO A 189 -23.39 1.68 -17.12
C PRO A 189 -23.79 0.23 -17.37
N PHE A 190 -23.04 -0.48 -18.23
CA PHE A 190 -23.29 -1.90 -18.51
C PHE A 190 -23.01 -2.77 -17.27
N ILE A 191 -21.94 -2.50 -16.53
CA ILE A 191 -21.62 -3.19 -15.26
C ILE A 191 -22.71 -2.90 -14.22
N ILE A 192 -23.15 -1.65 -14.08
CA ILE A 192 -24.23 -1.26 -13.16
C ILE A 192 -25.51 -2.03 -13.49
N TRP A 193 -25.88 -2.10 -14.76
CA TRP A 193 -27.07 -2.82 -15.21
C TRP A 193 -26.98 -4.32 -14.93
N ARG A 194 -25.79 -4.93 -15.14
CA ARG A 194 -25.60 -6.37 -15.01
C ARG A 194 -25.53 -6.88 -13.58
N PHE A 195 -24.88 -6.14 -12.69
CA PHE A 195 -24.62 -6.58 -11.31
C PHE A 195 -25.64 -6.02 -10.32
N GLY A 196 -26.25 -4.87 -10.60
CA GLY A 196 -27.24 -4.25 -9.73
C GLY A 196 -26.66 -3.84 -8.38
N GLY A 197 -26.51 -2.54 -8.12
CA GLY A 197 -26.07 -2.09 -6.81
C GLY A 197 -25.76 -0.60 -6.74
N ILE A 198 -26.25 0.04 -5.68
CA ILE A 198 -26.01 1.47 -5.42
C ILE A 198 -24.50 1.77 -5.36
N ILE A 199 -23.69 0.80 -4.90
CA ILE A 199 -22.24 0.94 -4.80
C ILE A 199 -21.56 1.09 -6.17
N PHE A 200 -22.02 0.37 -7.20
CA PHE A 200 -21.47 0.47 -8.56
C PHE A 200 -21.81 1.81 -9.20
N ILE A 201 -23.01 2.34 -8.94
CA ILE A 201 -23.41 3.69 -9.36
C ILE A 201 -22.50 4.73 -8.72
N TYR A 202 -22.27 4.62 -7.40
CA TYR A 202 -21.41 5.55 -6.68
C TYR A 202 -19.96 5.54 -7.20
N ILE A 203 -19.38 4.34 -7.39
CA ILE A 203 -18.03 4.18 -7.96
C ILE A 203 -17.95 4.79 -9.37
N TRP A 204 -18.98 4.57 -10.19
CA TRP A 204 -19.01 5.11 -11.54
C TRP A 204 -19.15 6.64 -11.60
N LEU A 205 -19.97 7.23 -10.71
CA LEU A 205 -20.08 8.69 -10.59
C LEU A 205 -18.75 9.32 -10.14
N LEU A 206 -18.07 8.71 -9.17
CA LEU A 206 -16.73 9.14 -8.76
C LEU A 206 -15.73 9.05 -9.91
N PHE A 207 -15.81 7.98 -10.71
CA PHE A 207 -14.96 7.79 -11.88
C PHE A 207 -15.19 8.90 -12.94
N ILE A 208 -16.44 9.21 -13.29
CA ILE A 208 -16.75 10.30 -14.24
C ILE A 208 -16.25 11.64 -13.72
N TRP A 209 -16.50 11.94 -12.45
CA TRP A 209 -16.03 13.18 -11.83
C TRP A 209 -14.51 13.31 -11.88
N GLN A 210 -13.80 12.21 -11.68
CA GLN A 210 -12.35 12.18 -11.79
C GLN A 210 -11.86 12.32 -13.23
N MET A 211 -12.50 11.64 -14.18
CA MET A 211 -12.23 11.78 -15.60
C MET A 211 -12.44 13.23 -16.05
N TYR A 212 -13.54 13.86 -15.63
CA TYR A 212 -13.82 15.26 -15.88
C TYR A 212 -12.69 16.16 -15.34
N LYS A 213 -12.25 15.96 -14.09
CA LYS A 213 -11.11 16.69 -13.54
C LYS A 213 -9.82 16.48 -14.34
N MET A 214 -9.55 15.29 -14.82
CA MET A 214 -8.31 14.98 -15.56
C MET A 214 -8.29 15.57 -16.98
N PHE A 215 -9.44 15.64 -17.66
CA PHE A 215 -9.56 16.12 -19.03
C PHE A 215 -9.85 17.64 -19.12
N PHE A 216 -10.66 18.18 -18.21
CA PHE A 216 -11.16 19.56 -18.30
C PHE A 216 -10.56 20.51 -17.26
N ARG A 217 -9.89 20.02 -16.20
CA ARG A 217 -9.23 20.93 -15.25
C ARG A 217 -7.93 21.45 -15.86
N ASN A 218 -7.94 22.74 -16.19
CA ASN A 218 -6.81 23.48 -16.75
C ASN A 218 -5.50 23.20 -15.99
N ARG A 219 -4.46 22.77 -16.72
CA ARG A 219 -3.06 22.61 -16.26
C ARG A 219 -2.35 23.93 -15.90
N ARG A 220 -3.06 24.96 -15.43
CA ARG A 220 -2.54 26.34 -15.42
C ARG A 220 -2.27 26.98 -14.05
N LYS A 221 -2.36 26.25 -12.95
CA LYS A 221 -1.82 26.74 -11.68
C LYS A 221 -0.98 25.64 -11.06
N ALA A 222 0.33 25.83 -11.09
CA ALA A 222 1.22 25.00 -10.30
C ALA A 222 0.80 25.17 -8.84
N GLU A 223 0.51 24.07 -8.15
CA GLU A 223 0.03 24.13 -6.78
C GLU A 223 1.14 24.71 -5.90
N PRO A 224 0.84 25.74 -5.08
CA PRO A 224 1.83 26.33 -4.20
C PRO A 224 2.31 25.28 -3.21
N TYR A 225 3.62 25.07 -3.17
CA TYR A 225 4.27 24.10 -2.31
C TYR A 225 5.10 24.84 -1.27
N ILE A 226 4.79 24.59 0.00
CA ILE A 226 5.39 25.29 1.14
C ILE A 226 5.96 24.26 2.11
N VAL A 227 7.24 24.43 2.45
CA VAL A 227 7.92 23.62 3.47
C VAL A 227 8.50 24.54 4.51
N GLU A 228 8.25 24.26 5.79
CA GLU A 228 8.77 25.04 6.91
C GLU A 228 9.72 24.19 7.77
N GLY A 229 10.81 24.82 8.22
CA GLY A 229 11.75 24.26 9.19
C GLY A 229 12.04 25.25 10.31
N GLU A 230 12.28 24.74 11.51
CA GLU A 230 12.62 25.53 12.68
C GLU A 230 14.08 25.30 13.05
N TYR A 231 14.83 26.39 13.23
CA TYR A 231 16.28 26.37 13.42
C TYR A 231 16.69 27.31 14.55
N HIS A 232 17.85 27.02 15.13
CA HIS A 232 18.41 27.72 16.27
C HIS A 232 19.83 28.15 15.90
N ALA A 233 20.17 29.41 16.13
CA ALA A 233 21.52 29.93 15.90
C ALA A 233 21.98 30.79 17.08
N ALA A 234 23.26 30.68 17.43
CA ALA A 234 23.89 31.56 18.40
C ALA A 234 24.00 32.98 17.82
N VAL A 235 23.77 33.99 18.64
CA VAL A 235 23.87 35.40 18.25
C VAL A 235 25.30 35.87 18.37
N ASP A 236 25.82 36.50 17.31
CA ASP A 236 27.08 37.23 17.37
C ASP A 236 26.92 38.44 18.31
N PRO A 237 27.74 38.57 19.37
CA PRO A 237 27.71 39.71 20.27
C PRO A 237 27.89 41.08 19.59
N GLY A 238 28.44 41.12 18.37
CA GLY A 238 28.60 42.34 17.57
C GLY A 238 27.34 42.80 16.84
N LEU A 239 26.26 42.01 16.82
CA LEU A 239 25.03 42.31 16.10
C LEU A 239 24.07 43.16 16.96
N PRO A 240 23.54 44.29 16.43
CA PRO A 240 22.58 45.10 17.17
C PRO A 240 21.27 44.33 17.44
N SER A 241 20.72 44.44 18.65
CA SER A 241 19.47 43.76 19.06
C SER A 241 18.27 44.10 18.16
N TRP A 242 18.19 45.34 17.66
CA TRP A 242 17.15 45.78 16.71
C TRP A 242 17.24 45.08 15.34
N TYR A 243 18.39 44.49 15.00
CA TYR A 243 18.56 43.77 13.72
C TYR A 243 17.77 42.45 13.69
N LEU A 244 17.60 41.86 14.87
CA LEU A 244 16.89 40.60 15.14
C LEU A 244 15.44 40.84 15.60
N ALA A 245 15.16 42.01 16.17
CA ALA A 245 13.84 42.40 16.64
C ALA A 245 12.91 42.81 15.47
N GLY A 246 11.89 41.99 15.20
CA GLY A 246 10.84 42.30 14.24
C GLY A 246 10.00 41.07 13.91
N GLU A 247 8.83 40.94 14.56
CA GLU A 247 7.90 39.80 14.33
C GLU A 247 7.39 39.71 12.88
N SER A 248 7.57 40.77 12.08
CA SER A 248 7.07 40.93 10.71
C SER A 248 8.15 40.92 9.62
N HIS A 249 9.42 40.71 9.97
CA HIS A 249 10.52 40.74 8.99
C HIS A 249 10.56 39.45 8.16
N ARG A 250 9.83 39.45 7.03
CA ARG A 250 10.03 38.46 5.96
C ARG A 250 11.28 38.82 5.17
N ARG A 251 12.35 38.05 5.32
CA ARG A 251 13.62 38.25 4.60
C ARG A 251 13.89 37.07 3.68
N GLU A 252 14.20 37.33 2.42
CA GLU A 252 14.65 36.30 1.48
C GLU A 252 16.10 35.92 1.81
N LEU A 253 16.38 34.63 1.89
CA LEU A 253 17.71 34.07 2.17
C LEU A 253 18.31 33.52 0.87
N PRO A 254 19.61 33.74 0.63
CA PRO A 254 20.31 33.04 -0.44
C PRO A 254 20.25 31.53 -0.18
N PHE A 255 19.98 30.77 -1.24
CA PHE A 255 19.83 29.33 -1.15
C PHE A 255 20.51 28.60 -2.31
N THR A 256 20.94 27.37 -2.04
CA THR A 256 21.44 26.42 -3.03
C THR A 256 20.58 25.16 -2.93
N ALA A 257 19.96 24.77 -4.05
CA ALA A 257 19.17 23.56 -4.13
C ALA A 257 20.00 22.44 -4.77
N TYR A 258 20.04 21.28 -4.10
CA TYR A 258 20.73 20.11 -4.62
C TYR A 258 19.99 18.82 -4.27
N CYS A 259 20.39 17.71 -4.88
CA CYS A 259 19.85 16.39 -4.59
C CYS A 259 20.96 15.49 -4.07
N ARG A 260 20.73 14.88 -2.91
CA ARG A 260 21.66 13.90 -2.34
C ARG A 260 21.58 12.58 -3.13
N LEU A 261 22.59 11.74 -3.00
CA LEU A 261 22.69 10.47 -3.73
C LEU A 261 21.58 9.46 -3.37
N ASP A 262 20.98 9.60 -2.19
CA ASP A 262 19.78 8.86 -1.74
C ASP A 262 18.49 9.34 -2.42
N GLY A 263 18.55 10.43 -3.18
CA GLY A 263 17.44 11.04 -3.89
C GLY A 263 16.62 12.02 -3.03
N GLU A 264 17.10 12.37 -1.84
CA GLU A 264 16.51 13.45 -1.04
C GLU A 264 16.81 14.81 -1.69
N HIS A 265 15.78 15.63 -1.87
CA HIS A 265 15.92 16.99 -2.36
C HIS A 265 16.18 17.91 -1.16
N VAL A 266 17.22 18.74 -1.22
CA VAL A 266 17.62 19.59 -0.11
C VAL A 266 17.78 21.02 -0.60
N VAL A 267 17.30 21.95 0.22
CA VAL A 267 17.58 23.38 0.07
C VAL A 267 18.48 23.78 1.20
N GLU A 268 19.73 24.06 0.88
CA GLU A 268 20.65 24.72 1.80
C GLU A 268 20.39 26.22 1.72
N PHE A 269 20.20 26.88 2.85
CA PHE A 269 20.08 28.33 2.93
C PHE A 269 21.18 28.88 3.83
N TRP A 270 21.61 30.10 3.54
CA TRP A 270 22.61 30.79 4.33
C TRP A 270 22.08 32.09 4.88
N TRP A 271 22.25 32.29 6.19
CA TRP A 271 22.00 33.56 6.85
C TRP A 271 23.32 34.21 7.26
N GLU A 272 23.84 35.09 6.40
CA GLU A 272 25.15 35.73 6.54
C GLU A 272 25.41 36.42 7.90
N PRO A 273 24.48 37.22 8.46
CA PRO A 273 24.71 37.93 9.72
C PRO A 273 25.01 37.00 10.90
N LEU A 274 24.34 35.84 10.97
CA LEU A 274 24.60 34.84 12.02
C LEU A 274 25.61 33.76 11.58
N SER A 275 26.21 33.91 10.39
CA SER A 275 27.04 32.88 9.75
C SER A 275 26.41 31.49 9.80
N PHE A 276 25.08 31.40 9.77
CA PHE A 276 24.34 30.17 9.97
C PHE A 276 23.98 29.53 8.64
N LYS A 277 24.37 28.27 8.45
CA LYS A 277 23.93 27.44 7.33
C LYS A 277 22.95 26.40 7.82
N GLY A 278 21.78 26.35 7.18
CA GLY A 278 20.74 25.37 7.48
C GLY A 278 20.34 24.60 6.24
N GLU A 279 19.91 23.37 6.44
CA GLU A 279 19.41 22.50 5.38
C GLU A 279 17.94 22.19 5.63
N LEU A 280 17.12 22.36 4.59
CA LEU A 280 15.69 22.03 4.58
C LEU A 280 15.46 20.87 3.61
N GLY A 281 15.08 19.71 4.16
CA GLY A 281 14.72 18.53 3.37
C GLY A 281 13.35 18.72 2.70
N LEU A 282 13.29 18.43 1.40
CA LEU A 282 12.09 18.50 0.58
C LEU A 282 11.59 17.09 0.26
N PRO A 283 10.39 16.70 0.72
CA PRO A 283 9.86 15.36 0.48
C PRO A 283 9.41 15.11 -0.97
N GLN A 284 9.29 16.15 -1.79
CA GLN A 284 8.97 16.04 -3.22
C GLN A 284 9.73 17.07 -4.05
N ALA A 285 9.91 16.78 -5.35
CA ALA A 285 10.55 17.70 -6.28
C ALA A 285 9.69 18.95 -6.52
N CYS A 286 10.28 20.13 -6.35
CA CYS A 286 9.63 21.42 -6.58
C CYS A 286 10.58 22.40 -7.24
N LEU A 287 10.01 23.35 -7.98
CA LEU A 287 10.68 24.58 -8.37
C LEU A 287 10.63 25.52 -7.17
N ILE A 288 11.79 25.95 -6.70
CA ILE A 288 11.89 26.85 -5.55
C ILE A 288 11.84 28.28 -6.10
N ASP A 289 10.82 29.04 -5.69
CA ASP A 289 10.68 30.43 -6.09
C ASP A 289 11.48 31.32 -5.15
N ARG A 290 11.39 31.06 -3.83
CA ARG A 290 12.10 31.81 -2.79
C ARG A 290 12.23 31.01 -1.49
N VAL A 291 13.23 31.36 -0.68
CA VAL A 291 13.36 30.91 0.71
C VAL A 291 13.27 32.13 1.61
N VAL A 292 12.26 32.18 2.48
CA VAL A 292 11.97 33.32 3.35
C VAL A 292 12.05 32.94 4.81
N LEU A 293 12.74 33.76 5.58
CA LEU A 293 12.66 33.74 7.02
C LEU A 293 11.33 34.39 7.44
N THR A 294 10.53 33.70 8.27
CA THR A 294 9.15 34.11 8.58
C THR A 294 8.92 34.51 10.03
N LYS A 295 9.71 33.97 10.95
CA LYS A 295 9.63 34.30 12.38
C LYS A 295 11.02 34.28 12.97
N VAL A 296 11.37 35.30 13.75
CA VAL A 296 12.59 35.37 14.57
C VAL A 296 12.13 35.61 16.00
N SER A 297 12.59 34.80 16.95
CA SER A 297 12.42 35.08 18.38
C SER A 297 13.50 36.05 18.85
N ASP A 298 13.17 36.85 19.85
CA ASP A 298 14.17 37.68 20.55
C ASP A 298 15.22 36.75 21.21
N PRO A 299 16.53 37.10 21.21
CA PRO A 299 17.60 36.23 21.74
C PRO A 299 17.50 35.91 23.24
N GLY A 300 16.68 36.64 24.00
CA GLY A 300 16.50 36.46 25.43
C GLY A 300 17.80 36.43 26.23
N GLU A 301 17.80 35.74 27.38
CA GLU A 301 19.00 35.54 28.23
C GLU A 301 19.95 34.46 27.68
N THR A 302 19.50 33.65 26.73
CA THR A 302 20.20 32.44 26.23
C THR A 302 21.18 32.71 25.08
N ASN A 303 21.28 33.94 24.58
CA ASN A 303 22.13 34.32 23.44
C ASN A 303 21.92 33.46 22.17
N GLU A 304 20.74 32.84 22.06
CA GLU A 304 20.31 31.98 20.96
C GLU A 304 19.01 32.51 20.38
N VAL A 305 18.92 32.54 19.05
CA VAL A 305 17.74 32.95 18.32
C VAL A 305 17.09 31.74 17.68
N LYS A 306 15.81 31.57 17.95
CA LYS A 306 14.94 30.62 17.26
C LYS A 306 14.32 31.31 16.06
N PHE A 307 14.48 30.72 14.88
CA PHE A 307 13.88 31.27 13.68
C PHE A 307 13.27 30.18 12.81
N ARG A 308 12.26 30.59 12.03
CA ARG A 308 11.56 29.73 11.09
C ARG A 308 11.87 30.12 9.67
N VAL A 309 12.33 29.14 8.89
CA VAL A 309 12.56 29.31 7.46
C VAL A 309 11.45 28.59 6.71
N ARG A 310 10.87 29.29 5.75
CA ARG A 310 9.83 28.81 4.85
C ARG A 310 10.38 28.83 3.43
N MET A 311 10.37 27.69 2.77
CA MET A 311 10.56 27.62 1.32
C MET A 311 9.18 27.75 0.66
N GLU A 312 9.07 28.66 -0.29
CA GLU A 312 7.91 28.82 -1.16
C GLU A 312 8.29 28.47 -2.59
N GLY A 313 7.50 27.61 -3.22
CA GLY A 313 7.74 27.19 -4.57
C GLY A 313 6.50 26.58 -5.20
N SER A 314 6.71 25.93 -6.32
CA SER A 314 5.67 25.20 -7.04
C SER A 314 6.08 23.76 -7.27
N VAL A 315 5.11 22.84 -7.18
CA VAL A 315 5.39 21.42 -7.45
C VAL A 315 5.90 21.27 -8.88
N TYR A 316 7.10 20.71 -9.04
CA TYR A 316 7.66 20.48 -10.37
C TYR A 316 6.99 19.24 -10.95
N ASN A 317 6.04 19.47 -11.86
CA ASN A 317 5.44 18.40 -12.64
C ASN A 317 6.24 18.29 -13.95
N PRO A 318 7.06 17.24 -14.15
CA PRO A 318 7.88 17.14 -15.34
C PRO A 318 6.97 17.13 -16.57
N GLU A 319 7.20 18.05 -17.51
CA GLU A 319 6.40 18.15 -18.75
C GLU A 319 6.33 16.82 -19.53
N LYS A 320 7.35 15.97 -19.33
CA LYS A 320 7.50 14.63 -19.92
C LYS A 320 7.00 13.47 -19.06
N TYR A 321 6.28 13.70 -17.95
CA TYR A 321 5.80 12.59 -17.08
C TYR A 321 5.04 11.51 -17.85
N TYR A 322 4.26 11.90 -18.86
CA TYR A 322 3.45 11.00 -19.70
C TYR A 322 4.11 10.66 -21.05
N ASP A 323 5.36 11.07 -21.28
CA ASP A 323 6.06 10.81 -22.54
C ASP A 323 6.67 9.41 -22.54
N VAL A 324 5.84 8.42 -22.85
CA VAL A 324 6.23 7.01 -22.90
C VAL A 324 6.53 6.61 -24.35
N PRO A 325 7.72 6.06 -24.65
CA PRO A 325 8.08 5.61 -26.01
C PRO A 325 7.06 4.61 -26.56
N LEU A 326 6.76 4.70 -27.87
CA LEU A 326 5.73 3.87 -28.51
C LEU A 326 5.95 2.36 -28.30
N ARG A 327 7.20 1.90 -28.34
CA ARG A 327 7.55 0.48 -28.10
C ARG A 327 7.15 0.02 -26.69
N VAL A 328 7.36 0.86 -25.69
CA VAL A 328 6.99 0.58 -24.30
C VAL A 328 5.47 0.57 -24.15
N ARG A 329 4.79 1.56 -24.76
CA ARG A 329 3.34 1.67 -24.78
C ARG A 329 2.66 0.42 -25.35
N ILE A 330 3.15 -0.06 -26.50
CA ILE A 330 2.61 -1.27 -27.15
C ILE A 330 2.86 -2.50 -26.27
N ARG A 331 4.09 -2.67 -25.74
CA ARG A 331 4.43 -3.80 -24.88
C ARG A 331 3.56 -3.84 -23.62
N MET A 332 3.40 -2.70 -22.94
CA MET A 332 2.54 -2.59 -21.76
C MET A 332 1.07 -2.80 -22.10
N GLY A 333 0.60 -2.24 -23.22
CA GLY A 333 -0.77 -2.45 -23.70
C GLY A 333 -1.08 -3.92 -23.99
N LEU A 334 -0.16 -4.63 -24.66
CA LEU A 334 -0.27 -6.07 -24.92
C LEU A 334 -0.25 -6.89 -23.63
N ALA A 335 0.65 -6.57 -22.69
CA ALA A 335 0.71 -7.27 -21.40
C ALA A 335 -0.56 -7.04 -20.58
N TYR A 336 -1.06 -5.80 -20.53
CA TYR A 336 -2.28 -5.43 -19.83
C TYR A 336 -3.52 -6.09 -20.44
N GLY A 337 -3.71 -5.98 -21.75
CA GLY A 337 -4.83 -6.62 -22.46
C GLY A 337 -4.77 -8.15 -22.40
N GLY A 338 -3.57 -8.73 -22.55
CA GLY A 338 -3.35 -10.17 -22.42
C GLY A 338 -3.69 -10.70 -21.03
N LEU A 339 -3.32 -9.97 -19.98
CA LEU A 339 -3.66 -10.33 -18.60
C LEU A 339 -5.17 -10.28 -18.37
N ILE A 340 -5.86 -9.23 -18.84
CA ILE A 340 -7.32 -9.12 -18.75
C ILE A 340 -8.00 -10.30 -19.47
N ALA A 341 -7.57 -10.62 -20.70
CA ALA A 341 -8.11 -11.73 -21.46
C ALA A 341 -7.90 -13.08 -20.76
N ALA A 342 -6.70 -13.31 -20.21
CA ALA A 342 -6.40 -14.52 -19.45
C ALA A 342 -7.27 -14.63 -18.19
N LEU A 343 -7.48 -13.53 -17.46
CA LEU A 343 -8.35 -13.51 -16.28
C LEU A 343 -9.81 -13.81 -16.62
N PHE A 344 -10.36 -13.19 -17.67
CA PHE A 344 -11.71 -13.51 -18.15
C PHE A 344 -11.84 -14.98 -18.53
N TYR A 345 -10.87 -15.53 -19.26
CA TYR A 345 -10.85 -16.94 -19.62
C TYR A 345 -10.85 -17.85 -18.39
N MET A 346 -10.02 -17.56 -17.38
CA MET A 346 -9.95 -18.37 -16.16
C MET A 346 -11.23 -18.30 -15.33
N ILE A 347 -11.84 -17.11 -15.18
CA ILE A 347 -13.12 -16.94 -14.48
C ILE A 347 -14.22 -17.73 -15.21
N TRP A 348 -14.28 -17.61 -16.54
CA TRP A 348 -15.23 -18.37 -17.36
C TRP A 348 -15.02 -19.88 -17.20
N LYS A 349 -13.76 -20.35 -17.28
CA LYS A 349 -13.40 -21.77 -17.11
C LYS A 349 -13.86 -22.31 -15.75
N ILE A 350 -13.65 -21.56 -14.67
CA ILE A 350 -14.12 -21.97 -13.33
C ILE A 350 -15.65 -22.00 -13.29
N SER A 351 -16.33 -21.03 -13.89
CA SER A 351 -17.80 -21.02 -13.92
C SER A 351 -18.41 -22.23 -14.61
N GLU A 352 -17.72 -22.77 -15.63
CA GLU A 352 -18.16 -23.95 -16.39
C GLU A 352 -17.99 -25.25 -15.59
N THR A 353 -17.04 -25.32 -14.65
CA THR A 353 -16.84 -26.51 -13.79
C THR A 353 -17.98 -26.80 -12.81
N GLY A 354 -18.94 -25.88 -12.62
CA GLY A 354 -20.10 -26.07 -11.73
C GLY A 354 -19.79 -26.15 -10.23
N MET A 355 -18.51 -26.19 -9.83
CA MET A 355 -18.09 -26.38 -8.45
C MET A 355 -18.34 -25.17 -7.53
N LEU A 356 -18.60 -23.99 -8.10
CA LEU A 356 -18.96 -22.80 -7.33
C LEU A 356 -20.39 -22.85 -6.73
N GLN A 357 -21.21 -23.83 -7.13
CA GLN A 357 -22.59 -23.99 -6.64
C GLN A 357 -22.70 -24.90 -5.41
N GLN A 358 -21.59 -25.53 -5.00
CA GLN A 358 -21.56 -26.36 -3.80
C GLN A 358 -21.27 -25.50 -2.57
N PRO A 359 -22.02 -25.65 -1.46
CA PRO A 359 -21.73 -24.92 -0.24
C PRO A 359 -20.34 -25.31 0.29
N VAL A 360 -19.51 -24.30 0.56
CA VAL A 360 -18.15 -24.43 1.12
C VAL A 360 -18.19 -24.60 2.64
#